data_AF-A0A2M9G7L3-F1
#
_entry.id   AF-A0A2M9G7L3-F1
#
_cell.length_a   1.000
_cell.length_b   1.000
_cell.length_c   1.000
_cell.angle_alpha   90.00
_cell.angle_beta   90.00
_cell.angle_gamma   90.00
#
_symmetry.space_group_name_H-M   'P 1'
#
loop_
_entity.id
_entity.type
_entity.pdbx_description
1 polymer ?
#
loop_
_entity_poly.entity_id
_entity_poly.type
_entity_poly.pdbx_seq_one_letter_code
_entity_poly.pdbx_strand_id
1 'polypeptide(L)'
;MTDDFEGEFGRLEILDYTAFGRLIADWAMDRKPWPESLEEFKSIVEPDIARVPPRMKAIHVVQPNQEIFYLRLPPKKMITRSLERFAERDKKGSGPRYQVPPFYADMVCGDEALTHTDFFLSRVADYTISICM
;
A
#
# COMPACT_ATOMS: atom_id res chain seq x y z
N MET A 1 -3.16 -16.52 9.47
CA MET A 1 -3.59 -15.29 8.76
C MET A 1 -3.30 -14.00 9.55
N THR A 2 -2.80 -14.10 10.79
CA THR A 2 -2.47 -12.96 11.67
C THR A 2 -1.07 -12.37 11.46
N ASP A 3 -0.18 -13.08 10.76
CA ASP A 3 1.25 -12.71 10.62
C ASP A 3 1.50 -11.55 9.63
N ASP A 4 0.55 -11.27 8.72
CA ASP A 4 0.73 -10.27 7.65
C ASP A 4 0.49 -8.82 8.12
N PHE A 5 -0.20 -8.62 9.25
CA PHE A 5 -0.41 -7.30 9.87
C PHE A 5 0.39 -7.13 11.16
N GLU A 6 0.36 -8.11 12.07
CA GLU A 6 1.00 -7.98 13.39
C GLU A 6 2.44 -8.51 13.45
N GLY A 7 2.90 -9.23 12.43
CA GLY A 7 4.22 -9.85 12.40
C GLY A 7 5.39 -8.89 12.14
N GLU A 8 6.63 -9.41 12.14
CA GLU A 8 7.87 -8.66 11.84
C GLU A 8 7.79 -7.91 10.50
N PHE A 9 7.02 -8.46 9.55
CA PHE A 9 6.80 -7.91 8.21
C PHE A 9 5.40 -7.31 8.03
N GLY A 10 4.72 -6.99 9.14
CA GLY A 10 3.38 -6.40 9.17
C GLY A 10 3.24 -5.25 8.20
N ARG A 11 2.21 -5.26 7.37
CA ARG A 11 2.01 -4.24 6.31
C ARG A 11 0.91 -3.28 6.71
N LEU A 12 0.95 -2.09 6.13
CA LEU A 12 -0.20 -1.21 6.17
C LEU A 12 -1.32 -1.90 5.39
N GLU A 13 -2.47 -2.07 6.03
CA GLU A 13 -3.66 -2.67 5.43
C GLU A 13 -4.57 -1.55 4.94
N ILE A 14 -4.73 -1.40 3.62
CA ILE A 14 -5.68 -0.44 3.05
C ILE A 14 -7.06 -1.09 2.98
N LEU A 15 -8.05 -0.42 3.56
CA LEU A 15 -9.44 -0.84 3.57
C LEU A 15 -10.26 -0.12 2.49
N ASP A 16 -9.96 1.16 2.26
CA ASP A 16 -10.54 1.98 1.18
C ASP A 16 -9.43 2.65 0.36
N TYR A 17 -9.14 2.06 -0.79
CA TYR A 17 -8.10 2.55 -1.71
C TYR A 17 -8.46 3.91 -2.32
N THR A 18 -9.73 4.17 -2.59
CA THR A 18 -10.18 5.44 -3.20
C THR A 18 -10.07 6.58 -2.20
N ALA A 19 -10.56 6.38 -0.97
CA ALA A 19 -10.46 7.36 0.09
C ALA A 19 -9.00 7.66 0.46
N PHE A 20 -8.16 6.63 0.54
CA PHE A 20 -6.74 6.85 0.84
C PHE A 20 -6.02 7.59 -0.30
N GLY A 21 -6.31 7.24 -1.55
CA GLY A 21 -5.78 7.92 -2.72
C GLY A 21 -6.15 9.40 -2.75
N ARG A 22 -7.39 9.72 -2.35
CA ARG A 22 -7.88 11.09 -2.20
C ARG A 22 -7.08 11.88 -1.18
N LEU A 23 -6.77 11.30 -0.02
CA LEU A 23 -5.92 11.95 1.00
C LEU A 23 -4.53 12.25 0.47
N ILE A 24 -3.89 11.27 -0.19
CA ILE A 24 -2.56 11.45 -0.78
C ILE A 24 -2.58 12.54 -1.85
N ALA A 25 -3.61 12.57 -2.69
CA ALA A 25 -3.78 13.60 -3.70
C ALA A 25 -3.97 14.99 -3.06
N ASP A 26 -4.80 15.10 -2.02
CA ASP A 26 -5.02 16.35 -1.28
C ASP A 26 -3.71 16.86 -0.63
N TRP A 27 -2.89 15.96 -0.07
CA TRP A 27 -1.57 16.30 0.48
C TRP A 27 -0.60 16.76 -0.61
N ALA A 28 -0.52 16.03 -1.73
CA ALA A 28 0.42 16.34 -2.81
C ALA A 28 0.08 17.66 -3.55
N MET A 29 -1.17 18.12 -3.47
CA MET A 29 -1.65 19.35 -4.10
C MET A 29 -1.81 20.51 -3.11
N ASP A 30 -1.26 20.41 -1.91
CA ASP A 30 -1.34 21.43 -0.85
C ASP A 30 -2.80 21.83 -0.47
N ARG A 31 -3.77 20.92 -0.69
CA ARG A 31 -5.18 21.14 -0.32
C ARG A 31 -5.43 20.83 1.15
N LYS A 32 -4.59 19.97 1.73
CA LYS A 32 -4.54 19.62 3.14
C LYS A 32 -3.07 19.45 3.54
N PRO A 33 -2.67 19.82 4.77
CA PRO A 33 -1.36 19.46 5.27
C PRO A 33 -1.23 17.93 5.36
N TRP A 34 -0.05 17.39 5.04
CA TRP A 34 0.27 16.01 5.36
C TRP A 34 0.52 15.85 6.87
N PRO A 35 0.34 14.64 7.41
CA PRO A 35 0.62 14.39 8.82
C PRO A 35 2.12 14.47 9.11
N GLU A 36 2.48 15.09 10.24
CA GLU A 36 3.87 15.25 10.70
C GLU A 36 4.31 14.12 11.65
N SER A 37 3.35 13.34 12.16
CA SER A 37 3.60 12.22 13.07
C SER A 37 2.82 10.97 12.65
N LEU A 38 3.26 9.81 13.14
CA LEU A 38 2.55 8.56 12.88
C LEU A 38 1.18 8.54 13.58
N GLU A 39 1.08 9.16 14.75
CA GLU A 39 -0.13 9.30 15.54
C GLU A 39 -1.18 10.14 14.81
N GLU A 40 -0.77 11.26 14.21
CA GLU A 40 -1.64 12.08 13.36
C GLU A 40 -2.04 11.34 12.09
N PHE A 41 -1.10 10.63 11.46
CA PHE A 41 -1.43 9.79 10.31
C PHE A 41 -2.51 8.74 10.68
N LYS A 42 -2.36 8.05 11.82
CA LYS A 42 -3.33 7.08 12.32
C LYS A 42 -4.70 7.71 12.60
N SER A 43 -4.76 8.88 13.22
CA SER A 43 -6.04 9.54 13.53
C SER A 43 -6.82 9.96 12.27
N ILE A 44 -6.13 10.14 11.14
CA ILE A 44 -6.75 10.45 9.85
C ILE A 44 -7.28 9.20 9.16
N VAL A 45 -6.57 8.06 9.25
CA VAL A 45 -6.86 6.88 8.42
C VAL A 45 -7.56 5.73 9.14
N GLU A 46 -7.39 5.59 10.45
CA GLU A 46 -8.02 4.53 11.22
C GLU A 46 -9.42 4.95 11.71
N PRO A 47 -10.39 4.01 11.80
CA PRO A 47 -10.28 2.60 11.43
C PRO A 47 -10.72 2.30 9.99
N ASP A 48 -11.21 3.30 9.26
CA ASP A 48 -12.04 3.07 8.06
C ASP A 48 -11.26 3.07 6.73
N ILE A 49 -10.15 3.80 6.65
CA ILE A 49 -9.39 3.98 5.41
C ILE A 49 -8.22 3.01 5.35
N ALA A 50 -7.46 2.91 6.44
CA ALA A 50 -6.31 2.04 6.55
C ALA A 50 -6.01 1.69 8.01
N ARG A 51 -5.30 0.57 8.22
CA ARG A 51 -4.79 0.17 9.52
C ARG A 51 -3.27 0.16 9.50
N VAL A 52 -2.67 0.69 10.56
CA VAL A 52 -1.21 0.79 10.68
C VAL A 52 -0.68 -0.32 11.59
N PRO A 53 0.26 -1.15 11.10
CA PRO A 53 0.78 -2.26 11.89
C PRO A 53 1.57 -1.74 13.10
N PRO A 54 1.45 -2.35 14.30
CA PRO A 54 2.06 -1.86 15.53
C PRO A 54 3.59 -1.68 15.48
N ARG A 55 4.27 -2.37 14.55
CA ARG A 55 5.72 -2.27 14.36
C ARG A 55 6.18 -0.93 13.78
N MET A 56 5.32 -0.22 13.06
CA MET A 56 5.66 1.11 12.51
C MET A 56 5.68 2.12 13.64
N LYS A 57 6.75 2.91 13.73
CA LYS A 57 7.00 3.84 14.85
C LYS A 57 7.13 5.30 14.44
N ALA A 58 7.32 5.55 13.15
CA ALA A 58 7.47 6.89 12.61
C ALA A 58 6.97 6.91 11.17
N ILE A 59 6.63 8.11 10.70
CA ILE A 59 6.35 8.41 9.30
C ILE A 59 7.49 9.23 8.72
N HIS A 60 7.81 9.02 7.44
CA HIS A 60 8.69 9.87 6.68
C HIS A 60 8.02 10.18 5.35
N VAL A 61 7.64 11.44 5.16
CA VAL A 61 6.96 11.91 3.95
C VAL A 61 8.01 12.38 2.95
N VAL A 62 7.91 11.89 1.72
CA VAL A 62 8.78 12.28 0.61
C VAL A 62 7.90 12.69 -0.57
N GLN A 63 8.04 13.94 -1.02
CA GLN A 63 7.42 14.44 -2.24
C GLN A 63 8.51 14.66 -3.30
N PRO A 64 8.58 13.80 -4.34
CA PRO A 64 9.56 13.95 -5.41
C PRO A 64 9.31 15.22 -6.24
N ASN A 65 10.38 15.77 -6.81
CA ASN A 65 10.31 16.76 -7.88
C ASN A 65 10.69 16.11 -9.23
N GLN A 66 10.64 16.89 -10.32
CA GLN A 66 10.91 16.38 -11.67
C GLN A 66 12.40 16.15 -11.99
N GLU A 67 13.30 16.59 -11.11
CA GLU A 67 14.75 16.59 -11.36
C GLU A 67 15.48 15.47 -10.63
N ILE A 68 14.88 14.93 -9.56
CA ILE A 68 15.51 13.95 -8.68
C ILE A 68 14.83 12.59 -8.87
N PHE A 69 15.65 11.59 -9.23
CA PHE A 69 15.21 10.19 -9.25
C PHE A 69 15.34 9.54 -7.87
N TYR A 70 14.26 8.96 -7.37
CA TYR A 70 14.23 8.27 -6.08
C TYR A 70 14.18 6.75 -6.27
N LEU A 71 15.24 6.05 -5.84
CA LEU A 71 15.28 4.60 -5.79
C LEU A 71 14.95 4.10 -4.38
N ARG A 72 13.73 3.57 -4.17
CA ARG A 72 13.33 2.94 -2.90
C ARG A 72 13.59 1.43 -2.95
N LEU A 73 14.60 0.97 -2.21
CA LEU A 73 14.86 -0.46 -2.06
C LEU A 73 14.05 -1.04 -0.88
N PRO A 74 13.47 -2.24 -1.01
CA PRO A 74 12.84 -2.92 0.10
C PRO A 74 13.84 -3.44 1.13
N PRO A 75 13.40 -3.73 2.37
CA PRO A 75 14.23 -4.41 3.35
C PRO A 75 14.71 -5.77 2.84
N LYS A 76 16.02 -6.03 2.93
CA LYS A 76 16.67 -7.27 2.44
C LYS A 76 15.95 -8.54 2.91
N LYS A 77 15.66 -8.63 4.22
CA LYS A 77 14.95 -9.79 4.81
C LYS A 77 13.60 -10.06 4.14
N MET A 78 12.88 -9.00 3.77
CA MET A 78 11.56 -9.12 3.18
C MET A 78 11.63 -9.65 1.74
N ILE A 79 12.57 -9.13 0.93
CA ILE A 79 12.85 -9.67 -0.41
C ILE A 79 13.28 -11.13 -0.34
N THR A 80 14.20 -11.49 0.57
CA THR A 80 14.65 -12.88 0.72
C THR A 80 13.49 -13.80 1.07
N ARG A 81 12.67 -13.44 2.07
CA ARG A 81 11.48 -14.22 2.46
C ARG A 81 10.49 -14.38 1.30
N SER A 82 10.23 -13.33 0.54
CA SER A 82 9.31 -13.38 -0.61
C SER A 82 9.86 -14.28 -1.72
N LEU A 83 11.14 -14.14 -2.09
CA LEU A 83 11.77 -14.97 -3.13
C LEU A 83 11.75 -16.45 -2.76
N GLU A 84 12.09 -16.80 -1.52
CA GLU A 84 12.03 -18.18 -1.02
C GLU A 84 10.59 -18.71 -1.06
N ARG A 85 9.62 -17.91 -0.59
CA ARG A 85 8.20 -18.28 -0.59
C ARG A 85 7.68 -18.55 -1.99
N PHE A 86 7.99 -17.70 -2.97
CA PHE A 86 7.51 -17.86 -4.34
C PHE A 86 8.24 -18.98 -5.07
N ALA A 87 9.56 -19.11 -4.91
CA ALA A 87 10.31 -20.24 -5.48
C ALA A 87 9.77 -21.60 -5.01
N GLU A 88 9.34 -21.71 -3.75
CA GLU A 88 8.72 -22.92 -3.22
C GLU A 88 7.32 -23.18 -3.83
N ARG A 89 6.54 -22.13 -4.09
CA ARG A 89 5.23 -22.24 -4.76
C ARG A 89 5.38 -22.67 -6.22
N ASP A 90 6.35 -22.09 -6.93
CA ASP A 90 6.64 -22.43 -8.32
C ASP A 90 7.01 -23.92 -8.45
N LYS A 91 7.78 -24.46 -7.50
CA LYS A 91 8.10 -25.90 -7.45
C LYS A 91 6.88 -26.79 -7.21
N LYS A 92 5.93 -26.35 -6.38
CA LYS A 92 4.73 -27.13 -6.01
C LYS A 92 3.65 -27.13 -7.10
N GLY A 93 3.71 -26.21 -8.05
CA GLY A 93 2.71 -26.05 -9.11
C GLY A 93 1.28 -25.75 -8.61
N SER A 94 1.13 -25.49 -7.31
CA SER A 94 -0.16 -25.31 -6.65
C SER A 94 0.01 -24.44 -5.39
N GLY A 95 -0.93 -23.52 -5.18
CA GLY A 95 -0.91 -22.58 -4.08
C GLY A 95 -1.73 -21.33 -4.38
N PRO A 96 -2.00 -20.50 -3.36
CA PRO A 96 -2.69 -19.23 -3.58
C PRO A 96 -1.86 -18.35 -4.52
N ARG A 97 -2.54 -17.80 -5.53
CA ARG A 97 -1.95 -16.85 -6.48
C ARG A 97 -1.41 -15.63 -5.73
N TYR A 98 -0.54 -14.90 -6.41
CA TYR A 98 -0.14 -13.58 -5.95
C TYR A 98 -1.39 -12.73 -5.75
N GLN A 99 -1.55 -12.20 -4.54
CA GLN A 99 -2.71 -11.39 -4.20
C GLN A 99 -2.46 -9.98 -4.74
N VAL A 100 -3.25 -9.59 -5.72
CA VAL A 100 -3.34 -8.20 -6.18
C VAL A 100 -4.50 -7.53 -5.46
N PRO A 101 -4.42 -6.21 -5.20
CA PRO A 101 -5.57 -5.47 -4.68
C PRO A 101 -6.84 -5.68 -5.52
N PRO A 102 -8.03 -5.76 -4.89
CA PRO A 102 -9.28 -6.14 -5.55
C PRO A 102 -9.66 -5.18 -6.69
N PHE A 103 -9.39 -3.87 -6.53
CA PHE A 103 -9.72 -2.85 -7.52
C PHE A 103 -9.07 -3.06 -8.91
N TYR A 104 -7.99 -3.85 -9.01
CA TYR A 104 -7.45 -4.25 -10.32
C TYR A 104 -8.35 -5.22 -11.05
N ALA A 105 -8.96 -6.16 -10.33
CA ALA A 105 -9.91 -7.10 -10.91
C ALA A 105 -11.20 -6.37 -11.32
N ASP A 106 -11.65 -5.38 -10.54
CA ASP A 106 -12.87 -4.62 -10.85
C ASP A 106 -12.76 -3.87 -12.18
N MET A 107 -11.59 -3.29 -12.47
CA MET A 107 -11.33 -2.60 -13.76
C MET A 107 -11.18 -3.58 -14.94
N VAL A 108 -10.67 -4.78 -14.71
CA VAL A 108 -10.38 -5.78 -15.77
C VAL A 108 -11.56 -6.73 -16.03
N CYS A 109 -12.34 -7.05 -15.00
CA CYS A 109 -13.38 -8.09 -15.01
C CYS A 109 -14.82 -7.55 -14.94
N GLY A 110 -15.03 -6.29 -14.53
CA GLY A 110 -16.18 -5.48 -14.97
C GLY A 110 -17.55 -5.69 -14.33
N ASP A 111 -17.67 -6.14 -13.08
CA ASP A 111 -19.00 -6.28 -12.43
C ASP A 111 -19.46 -5.02 -11.64
N GLU A 112 -18.55 -4.21 -11.09
CA GLU A 112 -18.82 -2.82 -10.66
C GLU A 112 -17.70 -1.91 -11.18
N ALA A 113 -18.04 -0.98 -12.05
CA ALA A 113 -17.06 -0.09 -12.67
C ALA A 113 -16.71 1.05 -11.70
N LEU A 114 -15.54 0.97 -11.06
CA LEU A 114 -14.88 2.17 -10.54
C LEU A 114 -14.79 3.21 -11.66
N THR A 115 -15.06 4.48 -11.33
CA THR A 115 -14.80 5.55 -12.28
C THR A 115 -13.30 5.61 -12.59
N HIS A 116 -12.91 6.17 -13.74
CA HIS A 116 -11.48 6.34 -14.04
C HIS A 116 -10.75 7.14 -12.94
N THR A 117 -11.44 8.09 -12.31
CA THR A 117 -10.89 8.87 -11.20
C THR A 117 -10.68 7.99 -9.96
N ASP A 118 -11.67 7.18 -9.58
CA ASP A 118 -11.56 6.32 -8.40
C ASP A 118 -10.50 5.23 -8.60
N PHE A 119 -10.41 4.68 -9.81
CA PHE A 119 -9.33 3.77 -10.17
C PHE A 119 -7.95 4.44 -10.09
N PHE A 120 -7.83 5.66 -10.61
CA PHE A 120 -6.59 6.44 -10.52
C PHE A 120 -6.21 6.73 -9.05
N LEU A 121 -7.15 7.15 -8.21
CA LEU A 121 -6.90 7.39 -6.80
C LEU A 121 -6.52 6.08 -6.08
N SER A 122 -7.19 4.97 -6.39
CA SER A 122 -6.85 3.65 -5.84
C SER A 122 -5.42 3.23 -6.18
N ARG A 123 -4.99 3.49 -7.42
CA ARG A 123 -3.59 3.31 -7.85
C ARG A 123 -2.63 4.20 -7.06
N VAL A 124 -2.98 5.48 -6.85
CA VAL A 124 -2.19 6.43 -6.04
C VAL A 124 -1.96 5.88 -4.63
N ALA A 125 -3.00 5.33 -3.99
CA ALA A 125 -2.88 4.70 -2.68
C ALA A 125 -1.90 3.52 -2.69
N ASP A 126 -2.08 2.58 -3.63
CA ASP A 126 -1.27 1.38 -3.74
C ASP A 126 0.23 1.71 -3.94
N TYR A 127 0.60 2.47 -4.97
CA TYR A 127 2.03 2.66 -5.27
C TYR A 127 2.76 3.58 -4.28
N THR A 128 2.06 4.45 -3.55
CA THR A 128 2.67 5.39 -2.60
C THR A 128 3.14 4.67 -1.33
N ILE A 129 2.36 3.71 -0.85
CA ILE A 129 2.61 3.07 0.44
C ILE A 129 3.04 1.61 0.34
N SER A 130 2.85 0.96 -0.81
CA SER A 130 3.24 -0.44 -0.99
C SER A 130 4.74 -0.65 -0.80
N ILE A 131 5.09 -1.48 0.18
CA ILE A 131 6.43 -1.99 0.40
C ILE A 131 6.41 -3.43 -0.12
N CYS A 132 7.17 -3.69 -1.20
CA CYS A 132 7.19 -4.89 -2.05
C CYS A 132 6.14 -5.97 -1.73
N MET A 133 5.18 -6.10 -2.65
CA MET A 133 4.24 -7.23 -2.70
C MET A 133 4.90 -8.47 -3.29
#